data_AF-A0A9E1F3N8-F1
#
_entry.id   AF-A0A9E1F3N8-F1
#
_cell.length_a   1.000
_cell.length_b   1.000
_cell.length_c   1.000
_cell.angle_alpha   90.00
_cell.angle_beta   90.00
_cell.angle_gamma   90.00
#
_symmetry.space_group_name_H-M   'P 1'
#
loop_
_entity.id
_entity.type
_entity.pdbx_description
1 polymer ?
#
loop_
_entity_poly.entity_id
_entity_poly.type
_entity_poly.pdbx_seq_one_letter_code
_entity_poly.pdbx_strand_id
1 'polypeptide(L)'
;DKAALTDEVRRIIRSSLENRSKEGLIVDFINQSDLDKFKERASVIEEFFKFAKVVMKKEADELIASLNLDEAGARRFISSSLKSGFVSQSGTQIGEILPKISPLNKNYPIIRQKVIDEISHFVDKFKEVGSSV
;
A
#
# COMPACT_ATOMS: atom_id res chain seq x y z
N ASP A 1 -2.64 28.47 -1.72
CA ASP A 1 -2.99 27.86 -0.43
C ASP A 1 -2.97 26.34 -0.59
N LYS A 2 -2.32 25.61 0.33
CA LYS A 2 -2.23 24.15 0.29
C LYS A 2 -3.62 23.51 0.41
N ALA A 3 -4.53 24.07 1.19
CA ALA A 3 -5.87 23.50 1.38
C ALA A 3 -6.64 23.43 0.05
N ALA A 4 -6.67 24.54 -0.70
CA ALA A 4 -7.30 24.57 -2.02
C ALA A 4 -6.67 23.58 -3.02
N LEU A 5 -5.34 23.46 -3.02
CA LEU A 5 -4.62 22.50 -3.86
C LEU A 5 -4.99 21.05 -3.49
N THR A 6 -5.01 20.73 -2.20
CA THR A 6 -5.36 19.40 -1.70
C THR A 6 -6.80 19.03 -2.10
N ASP A 7 -7.75 19.95 -2.01
CA ASP A 7 -9.14 19.69 -2.38
C ASP A 7 -9.32 19.49 -3.88
N GLU A 8 -8.61 20.26 -4.71
CA GLU A 8 -8.60 20.06 -6.15
C GLU A 8 -8.00 18.69 -6.52
N VAL A 9 -6.86 18.33 -5.92
CA VAL A 9 -6.20 17.04 -6.14
C VAL A 9 -7.10 15.88 -5.71
N ARG A 10 -7.77 15.97 -4.55
CA ARG A 10 -8.76 14.96 -4.11
C ARG A 10 -9.88 14.80 -5.13
N ARG A 11 -10.44 15.90 -5.64
CA ARG A 11 -11.51 15.86 -6.64
C ARG A 11 -11.04 15.13 -7.91
N ILE A 12 -9.84 15.43 -8.38
CA ILE A 12 -9.25 14.79 -9.56
C ILE A 12 -9.05 13.29 -9.30
N ILE A 13 -8.41 12.92 -8.19
CA ILE A 13 -8.14 11.51 -7.84
C ILE A 13 -9.43 10.71 -7.74
N ARG A 14 -10.47 11.23 -7.06
CA ARG A 14 -11.74 10.53 -6.86
C ARG A 14 -12.52 10.30 -8.15
N SER A 15 -12.26 11.08 -9.20
CA SER A 15 -12.86 10.87 -10.52
C SER A 15 -12.30 9.61 -11.23
N SER A 16 -11.11 9.13 -10.84
CA SER A 16 -10.51 7.89 -11.34
C SER A 16 -10.62 6.77 -10.30
N LEU A 17 -11.35 5.69 -10.63
CA LEU A 17 -11.52 4.53 -9.74
C LEU A 17 -10.18 3.92 -9.32
N GLU A 18 -9.24 3.82 -10.26
CA GLU A 18 -7.93 3.17 -10.06
C GLU A 18 -6.98 3.98 -9.18
N ASN A 19 -7.20 5.29 -9.06
CA ASN A 19 -6.31 6.18 -8.31
C ASN A 19 -6.80 6.49 -6.89
N ARG A 20 -8.03 6.09 -6.53
CA ARG A 20 -8.61 6.36 -5.20
C ARG A 20 -7.78 5.79 -4.06
N SER A 21 -7.20 4.60 -4.24
CA SER A 21 -6.29 3.97 -3.27
C SER A 21 -5.07 4.84 -2.93
N LYS A 22 -4.66 5.70 -3.87
CA LYS A 22 -3.49 6.58 -3.75
C LYS A 22 -3.80 7.95 -3.15
N GLU A 23 -5.08 8.27 -2.89
CA GLU A 23 -5.50 9.60 -2.41
C GLU A 23 -4.74 10.03 -1.15
N GLY A 24 -4.73 9.18 -0.12
CA GLY A 24 -4.03 9.47 1.13
C GLY A 24 -2.54 9.73 0.91
N LEU A 25 -1.88 8.89 0.10
CA LEU A 25 -0.45 9.02 -0.20
C LEU A 25 -0.10 10.35 -0.86
N ILE A 26 -0.91 10.79 -1.83
CA ILE A 26 -0.69 12.05 -2.55
C ILE A 26 -1.00 13.25 -1.67
N VAL A 27 -2.09 13.19 -0.89
CA VAL A 27 -2.46 14.25 0.06
C VAL A 27 -1.39 14.42 1.13
N ASP A 28 -0.87 13.32 1.67
CA ASP A 28 0.20 13.33 2.66
C ASP A 28 1.49 13.92 2.10
N PHE A 29 1.84 13.59 0.86
CA PHE A 29 2.98 14.20 0.18
C PHE A 29 2.82 15.72 0.06
N ILE A 30 1.65 16.22 -0.37
CA ILE A 30 1.38 17.66 -0.49
C ILE A 30 1.49 18.38 0.86
N ASN A 31 0.97 17.76 1.91
CA ASN A 31 0.96 18.34 3.25
C ASN A 31 2.37 18.38 3.86
N GLN A 32 3.14 17.29 3.72
CA GLN A 32 4.46 17.14 4.32
C GLN A 32 5.59 17.78 3.50
N SER A 33 5.38 18.03 2.21
CA SER A 33 6.39 18.63 1.33
C SER A 33 6.35 20.15 1.32
N ASP A 34 7.51 20.77 1.16
CA ASP A 34 7.65 22.20 0.90
C ASP A 34 7.60 22.44 -0.61
N LEU A 35 6.41 22.76 -1.12
CA LEU A 35 6.13 22.81 -2.56
C LEU A 35 6.92 23.90 -3.29
N ASP A 36 7.29 24.97 -2.58
CA ASP A 36 8.02 26.11 -3.16
C ASP A 36 9.47 25.76 -3.52
N LYS A 37 9.99 24.64 -3.01
CA LYS A 37 11.32 24.11 -3.37
C LYS A 37 11.34 23.42 -4.73
N PHE A 38 10.17 23.05 -5.27
CA PHE A 38 10.10 22.37 -6.55
C PHE A 38 10.04 23.36 -7.70
N LYS A 39 11.18 23.57 -8.37
CA LYS A 39 11.28 24.46 -9.54
C LYS A 39 10.84 23.80 -10.84
N GLU A 40 10.92 22.47 -10.90
CA GLU A 40 10.62 21.67 -12.09
C GLU A 40 9.66 20.54 -11.78
N ARG A 41 8.81 20.19 -12.75
CA ARG A 41 7.86 19.08 -12.62
C ARG A 41 8.58 17.74 -12.37
N ALA A 42 9.73 17.54 -13.00
CA ALA A 42 10.53 16.32 -12.81
C ALA A 42 10.96 16.14 -11.34
N SER A 43 11.33 17.23 -10.66
CA SER A 43 11.73 17.20 -9.25
C SER A 43 10.57 16.80 -8.33
N VAL A 44 9.34 17.25 -8.62
CA VAL A 44 8.14 16.86 -7.85
C VAL A 44 7.92 15.35 -7.95
N ILE A 45 8.02 14.81 -9.17
CA ILE A 45 7.81 13.37 -9.44
C ILE A 45 8.86 12.53 -8.70
N GLU A 46 10.14 12.92 -8.82
CA GLU A 46 11.23 12.21 -8.15
C GLU A 46 11.05 12.20 -6.62
N GLU A 47 10.72 13.36 -6.03
CA GLU A 47 10.54 13.49 -4.59
C GLU A 47 9.31 12.73 -4.10
N PHE A 48 8.21 12.73 -4.88
CA PHE A 48 7.03 11.93 -4.60
C PHE A 48 7.37 10.43 -4.55
N PHE A 49 8.13 9.91 -5.52
CA PHE A 49 8.52 8.50 -5.51
C PHE A 49 9.46 8.15 -4.35
N LYS A 50 10.36 9.07 -3.95
CA LYS A 50 11.19 8.88 -2.75
C LYS A 50 10.32 8.81 -1.49
N PHE A 51 9.43 9.77 -1.31
CA PHE A 51 8.46 9.79 -0.22
C PHE A 51 7.62 8.52 -0.18
N ALA A 52 7.03 8.15 -1.32
CA ALA A 52 6.15 7.00 -1.43
C ALA A 52 6.85 5.68 -1.11
N LYS A 53 8.13 5.51 -1.48
CA LYS A 53 8.92 4.33 -1.11
C LYS A 53 9.17 4.22 0.40
N VAL A 54 9.37 5.34 1.08
CA VAL A 54 9.53 5.36 2.55
C VAL A 54 8.22 4.98 3.22
N VAL A 55 7.11 5.60 2.79
CA VAL A 55 5.76 5.30 3.30
C VAL A 55 5.39 3.84 3.04
N MET A 56 5.65 3.32 1.83
CA MET A 56 5.38 1.94 1.46
C MET A 56 6.04 0.92 2.40
N LYS A 57 7.32 1.13 2.75
CA LYS A 57 8.04 0.24 3.67
C LYS A 57 7.45 0.31 5.09
N LYS A 58 7.20 1.53 5.57
CA LYS A 58 6.59 1.75 6.89
C LYS A 58 5.22 1.09 7.00
N GLU A 59 4.34 1.32 6.02
CA GLU A 59 3.00 0.73 6.01
C GLU A 59 3.04 -0.79 5.85
N ALA A 60 4.03 -1.35 5.14
CA ALA A 60 4.21 -2.80 5.08
C ALA A 60 4.57 -3.39 6.46
N ASP A 61 5.46 -2.73 7.20
CA ASP A 61 5.82 -3.15 8.56
C ASP A 61 4.61 -3.09 9.51
N GLU A 62 3.83 -2.01 9.44
CA GLU A 62 2.59 -1.83 10.22
C GLU A 62 1.52 -2.87 9.85
N LEU A 63 1.37 -3.19 8.56
CA LEU A 63 0.44 -4.20 8.06
C LEU A 63 0.81 -5.60 8.58
N ILE A 64 2.09 -5.98 8.48
CA ILE A 64 2.60 -7.26 8.96
C ILE A 64 2.38 -7.39 10.48
N ALA A 65 2.71 -6.35 11.24
CA ALA A 65 2.56 -6.35 12.69
C ALA A 65 1.09 -6.38 13.12
N SER A 66 0.23 -5.56 12.52
CA SER A 66 -1.20 -5.46 12.89
C SER A 66 -2.00 -6.73 12.60
N LEU A 67 -1.59 -7.50 11.59
CA LEU A 67 -2.19 -8.79 11.23
C LEU A 67 -1.46 -9.99 11.84
N ASN A 68 -0.39 -9.77 12.61
CA ASN A 68 0.43 -10.80 13.25
C ASN A 68 0.90 -11.88 12.24
N LEU A 69 1.37 -11.44 11.08
CA LEU A 69 1.81 -12.32 10.00
C LEU A 69 3.24 -12.83 10.25
N ASP A 70 3.60 -13.95 9.62
CA ASP A 70 5.01 -14.34 9.52
C ASP A 70 5.78 -13.30 8.70
N GLU A 71 6.74 -12.61 9.32
CA GLU A 71 7.39 -11.45 8.71
C GLU A 71 8.10 -11.80 7.39
N ALA A 72 8.91 -12.87 7.40
CA ALA A 72 9.71 -13.25 6.23
C ALA A 72 8.82 -13.70 5.07
N GLY A 73 7.80 -14.51 5.34
CA GLY A 73 6.81 -14.95 4.37
C GLY A 73 5.98 -13.78 3.84
N ALA A 74 5.50 -12.91 4.71
CA ALA A 74 4.67 -11.77 4.35
C ALA A 74 5.42 -10.77 3.46
N ARG A 75 6.67 -10.42 3.78
CA ARG A 75 7.49 -9.53 2.91
C ARG A 75 7.66 -10.10 1.51
N ARG A 76 7.92 -11.40 1.40
CA ARG A 76 8.04 -12.10 0.09
C ARG A 76 6.73 -12.04 -0.67
N PHE A 77 5.62 -12.35 -0.01
CA PHE A 77 4.28 -12.37 -0.61
C PHE A 77 3.80 -10.98 -1.06
N ILE A 78 4.01 -9.95 -0.23
CA ILE A 78 3.70 -8.56 -0.57
C ILE A 78 4.55 -8.11 -1.76
N SER A 79 5.86 -8.41 -1.74
CA SER A 79 6.75 -8.06 -2.85
C SER A 79 6.37 -8.75 -4.16
N SER A 80 5.96 -10.03 -4.14
CA SER A 80 5.43 -10.69 -5.34
C SER A 80 4.11 -10.08 -5.81
N SER A 81 3.22 -9.72 -4.87
CA SER A 81 1.93 -9.12 -5.21
C SER A 81 2.08 -7.73 -5.81
N LEU A 82 3.03 -6.91 -5.30
CA LEU A 82 3.40 -5.63 -5.90
C LEU A 82 3.95 -5.80 -7.32
N LYS A 83 4.82 -6.79 -7.55
CA LYS A 83 5.36 -7.09 -8.89
C LYS A 83 4.27 -7.48 -9.88
N SER A 84 3.30 -8.27 -9.43
CA SER A 84 2.18 -8.71 -10.26
C SER A 84 1.06 -7.67 -10.38
N GLY A 85 1.03 -6.68 -9.49
CA GLY A 85 -0.01 -5.64 -9.41
C GLY A 85 -1.33 -6.11 -8.80
N PHE A 86 -1.40 -7.33 -8.27
CA PHE A 86 -2.57 -7.92 -7.61
C PHE A 86 -2.18 -8.99 -6.61
N VAL A 87 -3.10 -9.31 -5.69
CA VAL A 87 -2.94 -10.41 -4.72
C VAL A 87 -3.52 -11.70 -5.27
N SER A 88 -2.68 -12.72 -5.45
CA SER A 88 -3.16 -14.06 -5.82
C SER A 88 -3.85 -14.73 -4.63
N GLN A 89 -5.13 -15.06 -4.78
CA GLN A 89 -5.86 -15.87 -3.80
C GLN A 89 -5.67 -17.38 -3.99
N SER A 90 -5.04 -17.77 -5.10
CA SER A 90 -4.76 -19.15 -5.47
C SER A 90 -3.46 -19.63 -4.83
N GLY A 91 -3.44 -20.87 -4.32
CA GLY A 91 -2.26 -21.50 -3.74
C GLY A 91 -2.20 -21.46 -2.20
N THR A 92 -1.08 -21.93 -1.65
CA THR A 92 -0.86 -22.09 -0.19
C THR A 92 -0.17 -20.90 0.46
N GLN A 93 0.34 -19.96 -0.35
CA GLN A 93 1.19 -18.84 0.12
C GLN A 93 0.53 -18.00 1.21
N ILE A 94 -0.77 -17.71 1.08
CA ILE A 94 -1.50 -16.97 2.13
C ILE A 94 -1.54 -17.78 3.42
N GLY A 95 -1.76 -19.09 3.35
CA GLY A 95 -1.74 -19.96 4.53
C GLY A 95 -0.38 -20.01 5.23
N GLU A 96 0.71 -19.84 4.47
CA GLU A 96 2.08 -19.84 5.00
C GLU A 96 2.43 -18.54 5.74
N ILE A 97 1.80 -17.41 5.41
CA ILE A 97 2.04 -16.12 6.09
C ILE A 97 1.10 -15.87 7.28
N LEU A 98 0.02 -16.65 7.40
CA LEU A 98 -0.91 -16.52 8.51
C LEU A 98 -0.24 -16.92 9.83
N PRO A 99 -0.69 -16.33 10.96
CA PRO A 99 -0.31 -16.82 12.27
C PRO A 99 -0.60 -18.33 12.39
N LYS A 100 0.10 -19.03 13.29
CA LYS A 100 -0.14 -20.46 13.53
C LYS A 100 -1.52 -20.68 14.17
N ILE A 101 -2.54 -20.76 13.32
CA ILE A 101 -3.92 -21.08 13.66
C ILE A 101 -4.32 -22.37 12.94
N SER A 102 -5.03 -23.26 13.64
CA SER A 102 -5.53 -24.49 13.03
C SER A 102 -6.51 -24.14 11.89
N PRO A 103 -6.41 -24.77 10.71
CA PRO A 103 -7.41 -24.63 9.64
C PRO A 103 -8.83 -25.00 10.07
N LEU A 104 -8.97 -25.80 11.13
CA LEU A 104 -10.26 -26.19 11.72
C LEU A 104 -10.84 -25.11 12.65
N ASN A 105 -10.10 -24.03 12.90
CA ASN A 105 -10.59 -22.89 13.64
C ASN A 105 -11.66 -22.17 12.82
N LYS A 106 -12.85 -21.95 13.39
CA LYS A 106 -13.98 -21.26 12.74
C LYS A 106 -13.63 -19.85 12.25
N ASN A 107 -12.65 -19.20 12.87
CA ASN A 107 -12.18 -17.86 12.49
C ASN A 107 -11.16 -17.87 11.35
N TYR A 108 -10.61 -19.03 10.98
CA TYR A 108 -9.58 -19.13 9.93
C TYR A 108 -10.01 -18.49 8.60
N PRO A 109 -11.22 -18.76 8.05
CA PRO A 109 -11.65 -18.14 6.80
C PRO A 109 -11.79 -16.62 6.89
N ILE A 110 -12.24 -16.12 8.04
CA ILE A 110 -12.44 -14.69 8.30
C ILE A 110 -11.08 -13.97 8.35
N ILE A 111 -10.13 -14.52 9.10
CA ILE A 111 -8.77 -13.98 9.20
C ILE A 111 -8.10 -14.01 7.83
N ARG A 112 -8.20 -15.13 7.10
CA ARG A 112 -7.66 -15.26 5.74
C ARG A 112 -8.21 -14.18 4.81
N GLN A 113 -9.52 -13.97 4.81
CA GLN A 113 -10.14 -12.97 3.94
C GLN A 113 -9.69 -11.56 4.32
N LYS A 114 -9.66 -11.23 5.62
CA LYS A 114 -9.15 -9.94 6.09
C LYS A 114 -7.72 -9.67 5.61
N VAL A 115 -6.83 -10.66 5.70
CA VAL A 115 -5.44 -10.52 5.23
C VAL A 115 -5.38 -10.27 3.72
N ILE A 116 -6.21 -10.96 2.93
CA ILE A 116 -6.30 -10.73 1.48
C ILE A 116 -6.75 -9.31 1.18
N ASP A 117 -7.79 -8.84 1.85
CA ASP A 117 -8.38 -7.52 1.59
C ASP A 117 -7.38 -6.40 1.93
N GLU A 118 -6.73 -6.48 3.09
CA GLU A 118 -5.74 -5.48 3.53
C GLU A 118 -4.49 -5.46 2.64
N ILE A 119 -3.96 -6.63 2.25
CA ILE A 119 -2.83 -6.70 1.32
C ILE A 119 -3.25 -6.21 -0.08
N SER A 120 -4.48 -6.50 -0.52
CA SER A 120 -4.97 -6.02 -1.82
C SER A 120 -5.06 -4.50 -1.85
N HIS A 121 -5.60 -3.90 -0.79
CA HIS A 121 -5.64 -2.46 -0.63
C HIS A 121 -4.23 -1.84 -0.60
N PHE A 122 -3.29 -2.48 0.10
CA PHE A 122 -1.88 -2.07 0.10
C PHE A 122 -1.27 -2.13 -1.32
N VAL A 123 -1.48 -3.22 -2.05
CA VAL A 123 -0.98 -3.38 -3.43
C VAL A 123 -1.60 -2.34 -4.36
N ASP A 124 -2.90 -2.08 -4.27
CA ASP A 124 -3.55 -1.05 -5.09
C ASP A 124 -3.04 0.36 -4.79
N LYS A 125 -2.62 0.63 -3.56
CA LYS A 125 -1.99 1.90 -3.18
C LYS A 125 -0.56 2.03 -3.71
N PHE A 126 0.21 0.94 -3.78
CA PHE A 126 1.66 1.00 -4.02
C PHE A 126 2.20 0.29 -5.28
N LYS A 127 1.38 -0.40 -6.09
CA LYS A 127 1.83 -1.20 -7.26
C LYS A 127 2.65 -0.44 -8.31
N GLU A 128 2.52 0.88 -8.38
CA GLU A 128 3.29 1.75 -9.30
C GLU A 128 4.51 2.40 -8.63
N VAL A 129 4.67 2.25 -7.30
CA VAL A 129 5.73 2.92 -6.50
C VAL A 129 7.00 2.09 -6.44
N GLY A 130 6.86 0.79 -6.22
CA GLY A 130 7.98 -0.12 -6.04
C GLY A 130 7.55 -1.58 -5.96
N SER A 131 8.52 -2.49 -6.07
CA SER A 131 8.30 -3.93 -6.19
C SER A 131 8.85 -4.75 -5.01
N SER A 132 9.33 -4.07 -3.96
CA SER A 132 9.93 -4.71 -2.78
C SER A 132 9.69 -3.87 -1.54
N VAL A 133 9.34 -4.55 -0.46
CA VAL A 133 9.21 -4.04 0.91
C VAL A 133 10.16 -4.76 1.86
#